data_AF-A0A9P9IJR2-F1
#
_entry.id   AF-A0A9P9IJR2-F1
#
_cell.length_a   1.000
_cell.length_b   1.000
_cell.length_c   1.000
_cell.angle_alpha   90.00
_cell.angle_beta   90.00
_cell.angle_gamma   90.00
#
_symmetry.space_group_name_H-M   'P 1'
#
loop_
_entity.id
_entity.type
_entity.pdbx_description
1 polymer ?
#
loop_
_entity_poly.entity_id
_entity_poly.type
_entity_poly.pdbx_seq_one_letter_code
_entity_poly.pdbx_strand_id
1 'polypeptide(L)'
;MGIAFYGRSFTIYCSSCQEPGCEYLSSGNKERSHPNLFENAAVKAISWDDDRWVSYGDEDTWKLKADFAKSQCLGGILVWAVDYDDGSQSFSNGLAALGNDVNLDIFTGLTLSTTKKTTSDRRNTQDQ
;
A
#
# COMPACT_ATOMS: atom_id res chain seq x y z
N MET A 1 5.90 8.93 8.01
CA MET A 1 5.30 7.76 8.69
C MET A 1 5.79 6.48 8.00
N GLY A 2 6.16 5.44 8.75
CA GLY A 2 6.65 4.18 8.17
C GLY A 2 5.53 3.22 7.77
N ILE A 3 5.68 2.53 6.64
CA ILE A 3 4.85 1.42 6.18
C ILE A 3 5.75 0.22 5.88
N ALA A 4 5.24 -0.98 6.18
CA ALA A 4 5.95 -2.23 5.94
C ALA A 4 5.46 -2.91 4.66
N PHE A 5 6.39 -3.38 3.83
CA PHE A 5 6.14 -4.28 2.70
C PHE A 5 6.19 -5.76 3.12
N TYR A 6 6.18 -6.03 4.43
CA TYR A 6 6.19 -7.37 4.99
C TYR A 6 5.05 -7.50 6.01
N GLY A 7 4.62 -8.74 6.21
CA GLY A 7 3.69 -9.11 7.25
C GLY A 7 4.36 -9.67 8.50
N ARG A 8 3.60 -9.81 9.58
CA ARG A 8 4.01 -10.49 10.80
C ARG A 8 3.07 -11.65 11.08
N SER A 9 3.64 -12.82 11.32
CA SER A 9 2.91 -14.05 11.62
C SER A 9 2.99 -14.37 13.10
N PHE A 10 1.89 -14.89 13.64
CA PHE A 10 1.73 -15.26 15.02
C PHE A 10 0.92 -16.55 15.13
N THR A 11 1.16 -17.27 16.21
CA THR A 11 0.28 -18.33 16.71
C THR A 11 -0.50 -17.74 17.87
N ILE A 12 -1.82 -17.71 17.82
CA ILE A 12 -2.71 -17.12 18.82
C ILE A 12 -2.97 -18.14 19.95
N TYR A 13 -3.13 -17.65 21.18
CA TYR A 13 -3.44 -18.49 22.34
C TYR A 13 -4.84 -19.13 22.31
N CYS A 14 -5.84 -18.40 21.81
CA CYS A 14 -7.23 -18.84 21.80
C CYS A 14 -7.88 -18.65 20.42
N SER A 15 -8.49 -19.71 19.90
CA SER A 15 -9.20 -19.69 18.61
C SER A 15 -10.44 -18.80 18.59
N SER A 16 -10.98 -18.46 19.76
CA SER A 16 -12.14 -17.58 19.86
C SER A 16 -11.81 -16.09 19.72
N CYS A 17 -10.52 -15.71 19.65
CA CYS A 17 -10.07 -14.32 19.56
C CYS A 17 -9.12 -14.19 18.36
N GLN A 18 -9.60 -13.68 17.22
CA GLN A 18 -8.80 -13.48 15.99
C GLN A 18 -8.67 -12.00 15.58
N GLU A 19 -8.79 -11.10 16.55
CA GLU A 19 -8.75 -9.65 16.37
C GLU A 19 -7.40 -9.04 16.80
N PRO A 20 -7.03 -7.86 16.29
CA PRO A 20 -5.90 -7.10 16.83
C PRO A 20 -6.03 -6.91 18.35
N GLY A 21 -5.00 -7.31 19.09
CA GLY A 21 -4.96 -7.22 20.56
C GLY A 21 -5.12 -8.55 21.30
N CYS A 22 -5.42 -9.65 20.61
CA CYS A 22 -5.43 -10.98 21.23
C CYS A 22 -4.00 -11.45 21.63
N GLU A 23 -3.90 -12.25 22.70
CA GLU A 23 -2.64 -12.82 23.15
C GLU A 23 -2.07 -13.85 22.15
N TYR A 24 -0.76 -13.76 21.90
CA TYR A 24 -0.03 -14.68 21.02
C TYR A 24 0.90 -15.59 21.83
N LEU A 25 1.07 -16.81 21.34
CA LEU A 25 1.97 -17.83 21.86
C LEU A 25 3.37 -17.72 21.24
N SER A 26 3.45 -17.60 19.92
CA SER A 26 4.71 -17.73 19.18
C SER A 26 4.61 -17.17 17.75
N SER A 27 5.67 -17.27 16.95
CA SER A 27 5.66 -16.95 15.52
C SER A 27 4.89 -18.01 14.72
N GLY A 28 4.20 -17.61 13.65
CA GLY A 28 3.40 -18.50 12.80
C GLY A 28 4.02 -18.77 11.42
N ASN A 29 3.54 -19.81 10.73
CA ASN A 29 3.78 -20.00 9.29
C ASN A 29 2.72 -19.22 8.48
N LYS A 30 2.73 -19.27 7.14
CA LYS A 30 1.70 -18.62 6.29
C LYS A 30 0.97 -19.66 5.45
N GLU A 31 -0.36 -19.60 5.44
CA GLU A 31 -1.20 -20.24 4.43
C GLU A 31 -2.12 -19.24 3.73
N ARG A 32 -2.79 -19.68 2.67
CA ARG A 32 -3.67 -18.85 1.84
C ARG A 32 -5.12 -19.01 2.35
N SER A 33 -5.61 -18.04 3.11
CA SER A 33 -7.04 -17.91 3.46
C SER A 33 -7.57 -16.49 3.19
N HIS A 34 -8.85 -16.25 3.45
CA HIS A 34 -9.53 -14.99 3.14
C HIS A 34 -9.07 -13.86 4.08
N PRO A 35 -8.66 -12.70 3.53
CA PRO A 35 -8.20 -11.58 4.35
C PRO A 35 -9.34 -10.74 4.94
N ASN A 36 -9.18 -10.35 6.20
CA ASN A 36 -10.05 -9.46 6.96
C ASN A 36 -9.38 -8.09 7.14
N LEU A 37 -10.08 -7.01 6.81
CA LEU A 37 -9.62 -5.64 7.03
C LEU A 37 -10.07 -5.14 8.41
N PHE A 38 -9.12 -4.73 9.24
CA PHE A 38 -9.38 -4.08 10.53
C PHE A 38 -9.11 -2.58 10.41
N GLU A 39 -10.13 -1.81 10.01
CA GLU A 39 -10.02 -0.39 9.68
C GLU A 39 -9.44 0.45 10.83
N ASN A 40 -9.95 0.26 12.06
CA ASN A 40 -9.51 1.00 13.24
C ASN A 40 -8.02 0.79 13.57
N ALA A 41 -7.50 -0.40 13.25
CA ALA A 41 -6.09 -0.74 13.44
C ALA A 41 -5.24 -0.52 12.18
N ALA A 42 -5.86 -0.11 11.06
CA ALA A 42 -5.24 0.04 9.74
C ALA A 42 -4.37 -1.16 9.35
N VAL A 43 -4.88 -2.37 9.55
CA VAL A 43 -4.18 -3.63 9.28
C VAL A 43 -5.11 -4.62 8.59
N LYS A 44 -4.56 -5.44 7.70
CA LYS A 44 -5.26 -6.58 7.11
C LYS A 44 -4.66 -7.85 7.68
N ALA A 45 -5.51 -8.82 8.01
CA ALA A 45 -5.04 -10.07 8.54
C ALA A 45 -5.76 -11.28 7.99
N ILE A 46 -5.06 -12.40 8.02
CA ILE A 46 -5.49 -13.70 7.52
C ILE A 46 -5.33 -14.66 8.70
N SER A 47 -6.38 -15.42 9.00
CA SER A 47 -6.36 -16.49 10.01
C SER A 47 -6.71 -17.84 9.39
N TRP A 48 -6.10 -18.91 9.91
CA TRP A 48 -6.40 -20.30 9.52
C TRP A 48 -5.97 -21.26 10.64
N ASP A 49 -6.35 -22.52 10.52
CA ASP A 49 -6.08 -23.60 11.49
C ASP A 49 -6.40 -23.26 12.94
N ASP A 50 -7.38 -22.37 13.15
CA ASP A 50 -7.86 -21.84 14.43
C ASP A 50 -6.82 -21.05 15.26
N ASP A 51 -5.52 -21.33 15.13
CA ASP A 51 -4.43 -20.79 15.93
C ASP A 51 -3.41 -19.96 15.12
N ARG A 52 -3.48 -19.90 13.79
CA ARG A 52 -2.51 -19.13 12.98
C ARG A 52 -3.08 -17.83 12.50
N TRP A 53 -2.25 -16.79 12.54
CA TRP A 53 -2.64 -15.45 12.14
C TRP A 53 -1.48 -14.67 11.54
N VAL A 54 -1.72 -14.02 10.40
CA VAL A 54 -0.76 -13.15 9.74
C VAL A 54 -1.40 -11.79 9.53
N SER A 55 -0.72 -10.74 10.00
CA SER A 55 -1.03 -9.36 9.63
C SER A 55 -0.10 -8.86 8.56
N TYR A 56 -0.60 -8.02 7.66
CA TYR A 56 0.19 -7.32 6.66
C TYR A 56 -0.49 -6.01 6.27
N GLY A 57 0.19 -5.22 5.43
CA GLY A 57 -0.39 -4.06 4.78
C GLY A 57 -0.50 -4.27 3.28
N ASP A 58 -1.57 -3.76 2.70
CA ASP A 58 -1.80 -3.60 1.27
C ASP A 58 -2.46 -2.24 0.97
N GLU A 59 -2.86 -2.03 -0.28
CA GLU A 59 -3.42 -0.78 -0.79
C GLU A 59 -4.53 -0.19 0.09
N ASP A 60 -5.45 -1.02 0.61
CA ASP A 60 -6.53 -0.57 1.49
C ASP A 60 -5.97 0.01 2.80
N THR A 61 -5.07 -0.72 3.44
CA THR A 61 -4.45 -0.28 4.70
C THR A 61 -3.51 0.90 4.50
N TRP A 62 -2.82 0.97 3.35
CA TRP A 62 -1.91 2.06 3.02
C TRP A 62 -2.68 3.33 2.73
N LYS A 63 -3.87 3.24 2.14
CA LYS A 63 -4.78 4.38 1.99
C LYS A 63 -5.16 4.95 3.35
N LEU A 64 -5.59 4.11 4.29
CA LEU A 64 -5.92 4.53 5.67
C LEU A 64 -4.72 5.23 6.35
N LYS A 65 -3.53 4.63 6.22
CA LYS A 65 -2.29 5.19 6.78
C LYS A 65 -1.89 6.50 6.09
N ALA A 66 -2.00 6.59 4.78
CA ALA A 66 -1.69 7.79 4.02
C ALA A 66 -2.66 8.93 4.36
N ASP A 67 -3.95 8.63 4.50
CA ASP A 67 -4.96 9.60 4.95
C ASP A 67 -4.66 10.09 6.37
N PHE A 68 -4.27 9.19 7.28
CA PHE A 68 -3.78 9.58 8.60
C PHE A 68 -2.53 10.48 8.51
N ALA A 69 -1.52 10.10 7.73
CA ALA A 69 -0.30 10.90 7.56
C ALA A 69 -0.59 12.31 7.03
N LYS A 70 -1.49 12.43 6.05
CA LYS A 70 -1.96 13.73 5.53
C LYS A 70 -2.67 14.54 6.61
N SER A 71 -3.56 13.92 7.40
CA SER A 71 -4.28 14.60 8.50
C SER A 71 -3.35 15.17 9.57
N GLN A 72 -2.17 14.56 9.74
CA GLN A 72 -1.16 14.96 10.71
C GLN A 72 -0.06 15.85 10.10
N CYS A 73 -0.25 16.35 8.86
CA CYS A 73 0.73 17.17 8.15
C CYS A 73 2.13 16.52 8.03
N LEU A 74 2.20 15.19 7.95
CA LEU A 74 3.47 14.49 7.77
C LEU A 74 3.95 14.64 6.33
N GLY A 75 5.23 14.98 6.15
CA GLY A 75 5.82 15.26 4.83
C GLY A 75 5.97 14.05 3.90
N GLY A 76 5.63 12.84 4.36
CA GLY A 76 5.67 11.65 3.51
C GLY A 76 5.61 10.32 4.24
N ILE A 77 5.73 9.27 3.44
CA ILE A 77 5.74 7.88 3.86
C ILE A 77 7.13 7.29 3.58
N LEU A 78 7.63 6.50 4.52
CA LEU A 78 8.83 5.69 4.35
C LEU A 78 8.41 4.23 4.25
N VAL A 79 9.04 3.49 3.34
CA VAL A 79 8.80 2.05 3.16
C VAL A 79 9.93 1.24 3.78
N TRP A 80 9.58 0.19 4.53
CA TRP A 80 10.49 -0.86 4.95
C TRP A 80 10.02 -2.23 4.44
N ALA A 81 10.72 -2.89 3.53
CA ALA A 81 11.77 -2.36 2.67
C ALA A 81 11.47 -2.80 1.24
N VAL A 82 12.09 -2.12 0.27
CA VAL A 82 11.82 -2.31 -1.16
C VAL A 82 12.11 -3.74 -1.63
N ASP A 83 13.06 -4.44 -1.00
CA ASP A 83 13.42 -5.83 -1.30
C ASP A 83 12.34 -6.85 -0.92
N TYR A 84 11.34 -6.45 -0.12
CA TYR A 84 10.15 -7.26 0.14
C TYR A 84 9.05 -7.10 -0.92
N ASP A 85 9.24 -6.22 -1.91
CA ASP A 85 8.37 -6.17 -3.09
C ASP A 85 8.62 -7.39 -4.00
N ASP A 86 7.65 -7.73 -4.83
CA ASP A 86 7.78 -8.83 -5.75
C ASP A 86 8.40 -8.39 -7.08
N GLY A 87 8.79 -9.36 -7.93
CA GLY A 87 9.39 -9.05 -9.24
C GLY A 87 8.46 -8.25 -10.18
N SER A 88 7.17 -8.18 -9.87
CA SER A 88 6.19 -7.37 -10.60
C SER A 88 6.04 -5.94 -10.05
N GLN A 89 6.75 -5.59 -8.97
CA GLN A 89 6.69 -4.29 -8.29
C GLN A 89 5.26 -3.96 -7.81
N SER A 90 4.49 -4.97 -7.45
CA SER A 90 3.08 -4.82 -7.08
C SER A 90 2.89 -3.86 -5.91
N PHE A 91 3.79 -3.86 -4.94
CA PHE A 91 3.66 -3.02 -3.74
C PHE A 91 4.05 -1.58 -4.05
N SER A 92 5.12 -1.39 -4.82
CA SER A 92 5.54 -0.07 -5.28
C SER A 92 4.49 0.59 -6.17
N ASN A 93 3.86 -0.17 -7.08
CA ASN A 93 2.79 0.33 -7.95
C ASN A 93 1.54 0.72 -7.16
N GLY A 94 1.12 -0.13 -6.21
CA GLY A 94 -0.02 0.16 -5.33
C GLY A 94 0.21 1.40 -4.47
N LEU A 95 1.43 1.58 -3.94
CA LEU A 95 1.77 2.77 -3.16
C LEU A 95 1.87 4.04 -4.02
N ALA A 96 2.41 3.94 -5.24
CA ALA A 96 2.49 5.07 -6.17
C ALA A 96 1.10 5.62 -6.54
N ALA A 97 0.09 4.74 -6.64
CA ALA A 97 -1.30 5.15 -6.89
C ALA A 97 -1.92 5.97 -5.75
N LEU A 98 -1.33 5.97 -4.55
CA LEU A 98 -1.75 6.80 -3.41
C LEU A 98 -1.04 8.16 -3.36
N GLY A 99 0.03 8.34 -4.15
CA GLY A 99 0.79 9.57 -4.23
C GLY A 99 0.03 10.65 -4.98
N ASN A 100 0.33 11.91 -4.66
CA ASN A 100 -0.07 13.02 -5.52
C ASN A 100 0.91 13.13 -6.68
N ASP A 101 0.43 13.49 -7.87
CA ASP A 101 1.30 13.81 -8.99
C ASP A 101 2.26 14.93 -8.59
N VAL A 102 3.54 14.60 -8.52
CA VAL A 102 4.58 15.58 -8.23
C VAL A 102 4.95 16.23 -9.56
N ASN A 103 4.54 17.48 -9.75
CA ASN A 103 5.03 18.29 -10.87
C ASN A 103 6.46 18.76 -10.58
N LEU A 104 7.40 17.83 -10.45
CA LEU A 104 8.83 18.10 -10.29
C LEU A 104 9.64 17.14 -11.15
N ASP A 105 10.61 17.69 -11.85
CA ASP A 105 11.72 16.96 -12.40
C ASP A 105 12.65 16.55 -11.24
N ILE A 106 12.78 15.25 -11.02
CA ILE A 106 13.60 14.70 -9.93
C ILE A 106 15.11 14.87 -10.14
N PHE A 107 15.56 15.19 -11.35
CA PHE A 107 16.96 15.48 -11.66
C PHE A 107 17.27 16.97 -11.54
N THR A 108 16.35 17.84 -11.97
CA THR A 108 16.57 19.29 -11.96
C THR A 108 15.98 19.99 -10.74
N GLY A 109 15.09 19.33 -9.99
CA GLY A 109 14.37 19.92 -8.87
C GLY A 109 13.39 21.03 -9.27
N LEU A 110 13.12 21.17 -10.57
CA LEU A 110 12.25 22.21 -11.12
C LEU A 110 10.88 21.64 -11.49
N THR A 111 9.85 22.48 -11.48
CA THR A 111 8.52 22.06 -11.92
C THR A 111 8.53 21.66 -13.41
N LEU A 112 7.99 20.49 -13.74
CA LEU A 112 7.84 20.05 -15.13
C LEU A 112 6.91 21.06 -15.85
N SER A 113 7.48 21.87 -16.75
CA SER A 113 6.66 22.72 -17.60
C SER A 113 5.83 21.81 -18.50
N THR A 114 4.52 21.71 -18.23
CA THR A 114 3.57 21.03 -19.10
C THR A 114 3.51 21.80 -20.41
N THR A 115 4.38 21.46 -21.36
CA THR A 115 4.20 21.91 -22.73
C THR A 115 3.00 21.14 -23.24
N LYS A 116 1.81 21.75 -23.18
CA LYS A 116 0.62 21.24 -23.87
C LYS A 116 1.03 20.96 -25.31
N LYS A 117 1.14 19.68 -25.68
CA LYS A 117 1.18 19.29 -27.08
C LYS A 117 -0.24 19.52 -27.60
N THR A 118 -0.49 20.73 -28.07
CA THR A 118 -1.67 21.05 -28.87
C THR A 118 -1.52 20.28 -30.16
N THR A 119 -1.90 19.01 -30.17
CA THR A 119 -2.15 18.28 -31.41
C THR A 119 -3.41 18.91 -31.97
N SER A 120 -3.19 19.90 -32.82
CA SER A 120 -4.19 20.56 -33.64
C SER A 120 -4.99 19.50 -34.38
N ASP A 121 -6.25 19.35 -33.97
CA ASP A 121 -7.26 18.58 -34.68
C ASP A 121 -7.60 19.35 -35.97
N ARG A 122 -6.73 19.28 -36.98
CA ARG A 122 -7.05 19.70 -38.35
C ARG A 122 -7.78 18.55 -39.02
N ARG A 123 -9.11 18.57 -38.93
CA ARG A 123 -9.95 18.16 -40.05
C ARG A 123 -9.49 18.94 -41.28
N ASN A 124 -8.88 18.26 -42.25
CA ASN A 124 -8.74 18.80 -43.60
C ASN A 124 -9.38 17.83 -44.60
N THR A 125 -10.51 18.29 -45.10
CA THR A 125 -11.16 17.95 -46.36
C THR A 125 -10.20 17.88 -47.54
N GLN A 126 -10.52 16.95 -48.45
CA GLN A 126 -10.18 16.86 -49.88
C GLN A 126 -8.75 16.47 -50.29
N ASP A 127 -8.64 15.30 -50.94
CA ASP A 127 -8.23 15.22 -52.35
C ASP A 127 -8.65 13.86 -52.98
N GLN A 128 -9.31 13.96 -54.15
CA GLN A 128 -9.95 12.97 -55.05
C GLN A 128 -11.39 12.52 -54.74
#